data_AF-A0A965IHX1-F1
#
_entry.id   AF-A0A965IHX1-F1
#
_cell.length_a   1.000
_cell.length_b   1.000
_cell.length_c   1.000
_cell.angle_alpha   90.00
_cell.angle_beta   90.00
_cell.angle_gamma   90.00
#
_symmetry.space_group_name_H-M   'P 1'
#
loop_
_entity.id
_entity.type
_entity.pdbx_description
1 polymer ?
#
loop_
_entity_poly.entity_id
_entity_poly.type
_entity_poly.pdbx_seq_one_letter_code
_entity_poly.pdbx_strand_id
1 'polypeptide(L)'
;MTNIPLDQAHDVSGRETHRLTTLYPQPDFVKSAAQDKLVGNETLPRHLYADQRNKLYPCHTAAATWMSALFFADKQASFTPAVAESIKSRIHQAAEYFGIAGAVAEMEEKAAAAGQVDINSLPDSEFAVVWVGDNGAKERHWPLRNAEEVKFASAHFKKFRDNFVFEDRHVIATKILEKAAQYGADVSEAEGTLELAAGFGACAAKVASQMIKDRVRLTQRQHTELAGELSKLAEAIDRNPERARTVETRLKLASAVDNFDRSTNLHRLYDAGGLPRPEEVLFAITEKVARDFMTQNVETTTGNVYALEDLEKLAVEDVREWLGDDFADAVSAGGVYMDRSKLAAIVPTLDRGMAAMLDRLMSEKSAGAVVKSASADSLLSLERLRELARS
;
A
#
# COMPACT_ATOMS: atom_id res chain seq x y z
N MET A 1 8.54 9.84 15.39
CA MET A 1 7.76 11.08 15.15
C MET A 1 6.40 10.86 15.77
N THR A 2 5.97 11.71 16.71
CA THR A 2 4.60 11.65 17.24
C THR A 2 3.64 11.92 16.10
N ASN A 3 2.68 11.02 15.86
CA ASN A 3 1.65 11.20 14.86
C ASN A 3 0.82 12.43 15.24
N ILE A 4 1.06 13.57 14.58
CA ILE A 4 0.36 14.82 14.87
C ILE A 4 -1.03 14.70 14.23
N PRO A 5 -2.12 14.82 15.01
CA PRO A 5 -3.47 14.75 14.46
C PRO A 5 -3.68 15.81 13.37
N LEU A 6 -4.29 15.40 12.25
CA LEU A 6 -4.57 16.28 11.11
C LEU A 6 -5.64 17.31 11.48
N ASP A 7 -5.38 18.58 11.18
CA ASP A 7 -6.38 19.66 11.22
C ASP A 7 -6.53 20.30 9.82
N GLN A 8 -7.42 21.28 9.71
CA GLN A 8 -7.65 21.96 8.44
C GLN A 8 -6.41 22.68 7.88
N ALA A 9 -5.47 23.10 8.74
CA ALA A 9 -4.25 23.78 8.31
C ALA A 9 -3.22 22.79 7.74
N HIS A 10 -3.26 21.55 8.19
CA HIS A 10 -2.38 20.47 7.73
C HIS A 10 -3.01 19.60 6.62
N ASP A 11 -4.31 19.74 6.33
CA ASP A 11 -4.96 19.12 5.17
C ASP A 11 -4.64 19.85 3.86
N VAL A 12 -3.37 19.74 3.43
CA VAL A 12 -2.86 20.33 2.18
C VAL A 12 -3.66 19.88 0.96
N SER A 13 -4.21 18.67 1.01
CA SER A 13 -4.97 18.07 -0.09
C SER A 13 -6.40 18.59 -0.20
N GLY A 14 -6.95 19.17 0.87
CA GLY A 14 -8.36 19.52 1.01
C GLY A 14 -9.32 18.32 1.03
N ARG A 15 -8.82 17.08 1.01
CA ARG A 15 -9.65 15.87 0.96
C ARG A 15 -10.45 15.70 2.23
N GLU A 16 -9.81 15.93 3.38
CA GLU A 16 -10.47 15.76 4.68
C GLU A 16 -11.49 16.89 4.92
N THR A 17 -11.12 18.11 4.53
CA THR A 17 -12.02 19.27 4.52
C THR A 17 -13.25 18.98 3.65
N HIS A 18 -13.07 18.46 2.44
CA HIS A 18 -14.17 18.09 1.56
C HIS A 18 -15.03 16.97 2.16
N ARG A 19 -14.41 15.92 2.71
CA ARG A 19 -15.11 14.80 3.36
C ARG A 19 -16.00 15.30 4.50
N LEU A 20 -15.41 16.03 5.46
CA LEU A 20 -16.11 16.52 6.64
C LEU A 20 -17.22 17.50 6.27
N THR A 21 -16.97 18.41 5.35
CA THR A 21 -17.98 19.39 4.94
C THR A 21 -19.09 18.83 4.04
N THR A 22 -18.88 17.66 3.45
CA THR A 22 -19.95 16.88 2.79
C THR A 22 -20.86 16.23 3.83
N LEU A 23 -20.30 15.76 4.95
CA LEU A 23 -21.05 15.10 6.03
C LEU A 23 -21.82 16.10 6.89
N TYR A 24 -21.24 17.28 7.13
CA TYR A 24 -21.80 18.31 8.00
C TYR A 24 -22.03 19.59 7.19
N PRO A 25 -23.29 19.95 6.89
CA PRO A 25 -23.61 21.13 6.09
C PRO A 25 -22.99 22.38 6.70
N GLN A 26 -22.19 23.09 5.92
CA GLN A 26 -21.51 24.30 6.36
C GLN A 26 -22.51 25.47 6.53
N PRO A 27 -22.38 26.28 7.60
CA PRO A 27 -23.03 27.58 7.68
C PRO A 27 -22.54 28.52 6.57
N ASP A 28 -23.37 29.49 6.18
CA ASP A 28 -23.05 30.38 5.06
C ASP A 28 -21.80 31.24 5.31
N PHE A 29 -21.53 31.63 6.56
CA PHE A 29 -20.32 32.37 6.92
C PHE A 29 -19.03 31.55 6.73
N VAL A 30 -19.12 30.22 6.76
CA VAL A 30 -17.99 29.31 6.46
C VAL A 30 -17.83 29.18 4.95
N LYS A 31 -18.93 29.00 4.21
CA LYS A 31 -18.92 28.91 2.73
C LYS A 31 -18.37 30.17 2.07
N SER A 32 -18.65 31.35 2.64
CA SER A 32 -18.19 32.63 2.11
C SER A 32 -16.76 33.01 2.55
N ALA A 33 -16.15 32.26 3.45
CA ALA A 33 -14.82 32.58 3.98
C ALA A 33 -13.73 32.26 2.96
N ALA A 34 -12.77 33.17 2.81
CA ALA A 34 -11.56 32.89 2.05
C ALA A 34 -10.68 31.87 2.80
N GLN A 35 -9.87 31.12 2.05
CA GLN A 35 -9.06 30.02 2.59
C GLN A 35 -8.15 30.47 3.75
N ASP A 36 -7.53 31.65 3.64
CA ASP A 36 -6.66 32.23 4.67
C ASP A 36 -7.39 32.46 6.01
N LYS A 37 -8.72 32.67 5.96
CA LYS A 37 -9.58 32.82 7.13
C LYS A 37 -10.00 31.49 7.75
N LEU A 38 -9.76 30.36 7.09
CA LEU A 38 -10.11 29.01 7.57
C LEU A 38 -8.92 28.31 8.21
N VAL A 39 -7.75 28.36 7.56
CA VAL A 39 -6.56 27.58 7.95
C VAL A 39 -5.55 28.37 8.79
N GLY A 40 -5.66 29.70 8.81
CA GLY A 40 -4.68 30.54 9.48
C GLY A 40 -3.34 30.59 8.76
N ASN A 41 -2.33 31.22 9.38
CA ASN A 41 -0.99 31.35 8.82
C ASN A 41 0.09 31.14 9.89
N GLU A 42 1.35 30.99 9.46
CA GLU A 42 2.48 30.74 10.35
C GLU A 42 2.75 31.90 11.35
N THR A 43 2.28 33.11 11.00
CA THR A 43 2.46 34.31 11.82
C THR A 43 1.39 34.46 12.91
N LEU A 44 0.33 33.63 12.91
CA LEU A 44 -0.68 33.64 13.96
C LEU A 44 -0.07 33.32 15.33
N PRO A 45 -0.31 34.16 16.35
CA PRO A 45 0.08 33.88 17.72
C PRO A 45 -0.50 32.55 18.24
N ARG A 46 0.28 31.82 19.04
CA ARG A 46 -0.11 30.51 19.61
C ARG A 46 -1.42 30.54 20.39
N HIS A 47 -1.76 31.67 21.03
CA HIS A 47 -2.98 31.79 21.83
C HIS A 47 -4.27 31.77 20.99
N LEU A 48 -4.17 31.92 19.67
CA LEU A 48 -5.30 31.83 18.74
C LEU A 48 -5.55 30.40 18.25
N TYR A 49 -4.81 29.40 18.75
CA TYR A 49 -5.03 27.99 18.45
C TYR A 49 -5.64 27.29 19.66
N ALA A 50 -6.55 26.35 19.43
CA ALA A 50 -7.11 25.56 20.52
C ALA A 50 -6.08 24.57 21.09
N ASP A 51 -5.20 24.00 20.25
CA ASP A 51 -3.97 23.35 20.70
C ASP A 51 -2.76 24.29 20.53
N GLN A 52 -2.48 25.08 21.57
CA GLN A 52 -1.40 26.06 21.57
C GLN A 52 0.01 25.44 21.49
N ARG A 53 0.15 24.18 21.92
CA ARG A 53 1.45 23.50 21.96
C ARG A 53 1.86 23.09 20.55
N ASN A 54 0.94 22.44 19.84
CA ASN A 54 1.14 21.90 18.51
C ASN A 54 0.72 22.88 17.39
N LYS A 55 0.11 24.02 17.75
CA LYS A 55 -0.50 24.98 16.80
C LYS A 55 -1.56 24.31 15.91
N LEU A 56 -2.43 23.50 16.50
CA LEU A 56 -3.57 22.89 15.80
C LEU A 56 -4.87 23.62 16.15
N TYR A 57 -5.84 23.52 15.24
CA TYR A 57 -7.19 24.05 15.40
C TYR A 57 -7.21 25.58 15.56
N PRO A 58 -6.86 26.34 14.51
CA PRO A 58 -6.89 27.80 14.53
C PRO A 58 -8.30 28.33 14.83
N CYS A 59 -8.40 29.29 15.74
CA CYS A 59 -9.63 29.90 16.24
C CYS A 59 -9.57 31.44 16.10
N HIS A 60 -8.96 31.93 15.03
CA HIS A 60 -8.70 33.36 14.79
C HIS A 60 -9.85 34.08 14.06
N THR A 61 -10.82 33.33 13.54
CA THR A 61 -12.07 33.85 12.93
C THR A 61 -13.22 32.91 13.27
N ALA A 62 -14.46 33.38 13.10
CA ALA A 62 -15.65 32.54 13.25
C ALA A 62 -15.60 31.28 12.36
N ALA A 63 -15.18 31.44 11.09
CA ALA A 63 -15.11 30.33 10.15
C ALA A 63 -14.01 29.31 10.52
N ALA A 64 -12.84 29.79 10.94
CA ALA A 64 -11.76 28.93 11.45
C ALA A 64 -12.17 28.18 12.72
N THR A 65 -12.86 28.85 13.65
CA THR A 65 -13.35 28.22 14.88
C THR A 65 -14.36 27.12 14.59
N TRP A 66 -15.30 27.34 13.66
CA TRP A 66 -16.26 26.30 13.28
C TRP A 66 -15.57 25.10 12.59
N MET A 67 -14.63 25.35 11.67
CA MET A 67 -13.84 24.29 11.03
C MET A 67 -12.98 23.51 12.03
N SER A 68 -12.37 24.22 12.98
CA SER A 68 -11.61 23.63 14.09
C SER A 68 -12.47 22.71 14.94
N ALA A 69 -13.69 23.13 15.27
CA ALA A 69 -14.64 22.30 15.99
C ALA A 69 -14.98 21.03 15.22
N LEU A 70 -15.21 21.15 13.90
CA LEU A 70 -15.55 20.03 13.03
C LEU A 70 -14.41 19.00 12.94
N PHE A 71 -13.18 19.45 12.67
CA PHE A 71 -12.01 18.57 12.64
C PHE A 71 -11.72 17.95 14.02
N PHE A 72 -11.87 18.73 15.09
CA PHE A 72 -11.65 18.23 16.44
C PHE A 72 -12.67 17.16 16.84
N ALA A 73 -13.96 17.33 16.50
CA ALA A 73 -15.00 16.35 16.78
C ALA A 73 -14.70 14.98 16.13
N ASP A 74 -14.20 14.98 14.89
CA ASP A 74 -13.82 13.74 14.18
C ASP A 74 -12.54 13.08 14.76
N LYS A 75 -11.61 13.88 15.30
CA LYS A 75 -10.31 13.41 15.80
C LYS A 75 -10.19 13.39 17.32
N GLN A 76 -11.27 13.62 18.06
CA GLN A 76 -11.23 13.78 19.52
C GLN A 76 -10.63 12.56 20.23
N ALA A 77 -10.90 11.36 19.71
CA ALA A 77 -10.42 10.08 20.25
C ALA A 77 -8.89 9.92 20.20
N SER A 78 -8.21 10.65 19.31
CA SER A 78 -6.75 10.59 19.15
C SER A 78 -5.99 11.37 20.24
N PHE A 79 -6.69 12.07 21.14
CA PHE A 79 -6.11 12.84 22.24
C PHE A 79 -6.35 12.16 23.60
N THR A 80 -5.49 12.45 24.58
CA THR A 80 -5.78 12.07 25.97
C THR A 80 -6.97 12.88 26.49
N PRO A 81 -7.78 12.36 27.44
CA PRO A 81 -8.98 13.06 27.92
C PRO A 81 -8.70 14.48 28.42
N ALA A 82 -7.57 14.70 29.11
CA ALA A 82 -7.18 16.01 29.60
C ALA A 82 -6.83 17.01 28.47
N VAL A 83 -6.18 16.54 27.41
CA VAL A 83 -5.83 17.38 26.25
C VAL A 83 -7.09 17.68 25.43
N ALA A 84 -7.91 16.66 25.18
CA ALA A 84 -9.18 16.80 24.47
C ALA A 84 -10.08 17.84 25.16
N GLU A 85 -10.25 17.77 26.48
CA GLU A 85 -11.06 18.72 27.24
C GLU A 85 -10.51 20.16 27.14
N SER A 86 -9.18 20.32 27.21
CA SER A 86 -8.56 21.64 27.06
C SER A 86 -8.74 22.23 25.66
N ILE A 87 -8.66 21.42 24.61
CA ILE A 87 -8.87 21.87 23.23
C ILE A 87 -10.35 22.24 23.04
N LYS A 88 -11.26 21.35 23.46
CA LYS A 88 -12.71 21.56 23.40
C LYS A 88 -13.11 22.86 24.08
N SER A 89 -12.66 23.08 25.32
CA SER A 89 -12.96 24.30 26.09
C SER A 89 -12.57 25.58 25.36
N ARG A 90 -11.38 25.62 24.72
CA ARG A 90 -10.93 26.80 23.97
C ARG A 90 -11.72 27.03 22.69
N ILE A 91 -12.11 25.95 21.99
CA ILE A 91 -12.98 26.04 20.81
C ILE A 91 -14.33 26.67 21.21
N HIS A 92 -14.94 26.21 22.31
CA HIS A 92 -16.20 26.80 22.80
C HIS A 92 -16.04 28.26 23.23
N GLN A 93 -14.98 28.63 23.94
CA GLN A 93 -14.73 30.03 24.29
C GLN A 93 -14.59 30.94 23.06
N ALA A 94 -13.89 30.47 22.02
CA ALA A 94 -13.80 31.19 20.75
C ALA A 94 -15.16 31.25 20.04
N ALA A 95 -15.95 30.18 20.09
CA ALA A 95 -17.27 30.13 19.50
C ALA A 95 -18.25 31.11 20.17
N GLU A 96 -18.18 31.25 21.49
CA GLU A 96 -18.90 32.26 22.26
C GLU A 96 -18.46 33.68 21.86
N TYR A 97 -17.14 33.92 21.80
CA TYR A 97 -16.58 35.22 21.41
C TYR A 97 -17.07 35.67 20.02
N PHE A 98 -17.13 34.77 19.05
CA PHE A 98 -17.61 35.06 17.69
C PHE A 98 -19.13 34.98 17.52
N GLY A 99 -19.89 34.63 18.57
CA GLY A 99 -21.35 34.50 18.50
C GLY A 99 -21.83 33.32 17.65
N ILE A 100 -21.02 32.27 17.51
CA ILE A 100 -21.33 31.06 16.72
C ILE A 100 -21.54 29.80 17.57
N ALA A 101 -21.65 29.95 18.90
CA ALA A 101 -21.81 28.83 19.83
C ALA A 101 -22.96 27.88 19.43
N GLY A 102 -24.10 28.41 18.97
CA GLY A 102 -25.22 27.60 18.48
C GLY A 102 -24.88 26.75 17.24
N ALA A 103 -24.15 27.32 16.28
CA ALA A 103 -23.73 26.59 15.06
C ALA A 103 -22.68 25.51 15.36
N VAL A 104 -21.82 25.72 16.36
CA VAL A 104 -20.88 24.70 16.85
C VAL A 104 -21.63 23.59 17.59
N ALA A 105 -22.56 23.93 18.48
CA ALA A 105 -23.35 22.96 19.21
C ALA A 105 -24.20 22.07 18.28
N GLU A 106 -24.85 22.66 17.26
CA GLU A 106 -25.62 21.90 16.26
C GLU A 106 -24.73 20.93 15.47
N MET A 107 -23.51 21.35 15.11
CA MET A 107 -22.53 20.48 14.43
C MET A 107 -22.07 19.36 15.36
N GLU A 108 -21.74 19.64 16.62
CA GLU A 108 -21.33 18.62 17.60
C GLU A 108 -22.46 17.62 17.87
N GLU A 109 -23.71 18.07 17.97
CA GLU A 109 -24.87 17.19 18.13
C GLU A 109 -25.02 16.27 16.92
N LYS A 110 -24.91 16.81 15.69
CA LYS A 110 -24.92 15.99 14.47
C LYS A 110 -23.75 15.02 14.41
N ALA A 111 -22.55 15.43 14.84
CA ALA A 111 -21.37 14.57 14.87
C ALA A 111 -21.52 13.44 15.91
N ALA A 112 -22.05 13.75 17.09
CA ALA A 112 -22.37 12.78 18.12
C ALA A 112 -23.48 11.81 17.68
N ALA A 113 -24.52 12.31 17.01
CA ALA A 113 -25.60 11.50 16.45
C ALA A 113 -25.12 10.61 15.30
N ALA A 114 -24.21 11.10 14.44
CA ALA A 114 -23.54 10.31 13.42
C ALA A 114 -22.62 9.24 14.03
N GLY A 115 -22.02 9.52 15.20
CA GLY A 115 -21.29 8.52 15.99
C GLY A 115 -22.19 7.44 16.62
N GLN A 116 -23.48 7.74 16.82
CA GLN A 116 -24.51 6.84 17.35
C GLN A 116 -25.34 6.14 16.27
N VAL A 117 -24.89 6.10 15.01
CA VAL A 117 -25.59 5.33 13.98
C VAL A 117 -25.65 3.87 14.42
N ASP A 118 -26.88 3.36 14.56
CA ASP A 118 -27.13 1.96 14.88
C ASP A 118 -26.34 1.10 13.89
N ILE A 119 -25.41 0.31 14.43
CA ILE A 119 -24.50 -0.52 13.63
C ILE A 119 -25.29 -1.48 12.73
N ASN A 120 -26.53 -1.81 13.12
CA ASN A 120 -27.42 -2.67 12.35
C ASN A 120 -28.06 -1.97 11.13
N SER A 121 -28.09 -0.64 11.13
CA SER A 121 -28.63 0.19 10.04
C SER A 121 -27.61 0.52 8.95
N LEU A 122 -26.32 0.27 9.21
CA LEU A 122 -25.24 0.55 8.25
C LEU A 122 -25.22 -0.47 7.11
N PRO A 123 -24.84 -0.04 5.88
CA PRO A 123 -24.70 -0.95 4.76
C PRO A 123 -23.47 -1.87 4.94
N ASP A 124 -23.51 -3.03 4.29
CA ASP A 124 -22.45 -4.06 4.35
C ASP A 124 -21.08 -3.57 3.81
N SER A 125 -21.06 -2.44 3.09
CA SER A 125 -19.84 -1.77 2.62
C SER A 125 -19.06 -1.07 3.75
N GLU A 126 -19.70 -0.81 4.89
CA GLU A 126 -19.05 -0.20 6.07
C GLU A 126 -18.38 -1.23 6.99
N PHE A 127 -18.32 -2.50 6.56
CA PHE A 127 -17.70 -3.59 7.32
C PHE A 127 -16.77 -4.40 6.44
N ALA A 128 -15.60 -4.73 6.97
CA ALA A 128 -14.63 -5.55 6.28
C ALA A 128 -15.18 -6.98 6.12
N VAL A 129 -15.79 -7.51 7.18
CA VAL A 129 -16.30 -8.89 7.25
C VAL A 129 -17.82 -8.87 7.40
N VAL A 130 -18.50 -9.58 6.50
CA VAL A 130 -19.95 -9.78 6.56
C VAL A 130 -20.24 -11.25 6.33
N TRP A 131 -20.73 -11.93 7.36
CA TRP A 131 -21.11 -13.33 7.30
C TRP A 131 -22.61 -13.45 7.16
N VAL A 132 -23.07 -14.36 6.31
CA VAL A 132 -24.49 -14.66 6.13
C VAL A 132 -24.73 -16.08 6.64
N GLY A 133 -25.45 -16.21 7.75
CA GLY A 133 -25.82 -17.51 8.31
C GLY A 133 -26.90 -18.20 7.47
N ASP A 134 -27.14 -19.49 7.73
CA ASP A 134 -28.10 -20.33 6.98
C ASP A 134 -29.54 -19.81 7.03
N ASN A 135 -29.89 -19.03 8.06
CA ASN A 135 -31.19 -18.39 8.23
C ASN A 135 -31.28 -17.01 7.52
N GLY A 136 -30.24 -16.60 6.80
CA GLY A 136 -30.13 -15.28 6.16
C GLY A 136 -29.75 -14.15 7.11
N ALA A 137 -29.48 -14.42 8.40
CA ALA A 137 -29.01 -13.42 9.34
C ALA A 137 -27.58 -12.99 8.97
N LYS A 138 -27.32 -11.68 9.02
CA LYS A 138 -26.01 -11.11 8.73
C LYS A 138 -25.27 -10.79 10.02
N GLU A 139 -24.07 -11.33 10.17
CA GLU A 139 -23.12 -10.92 11.20
C GLU A 139 -22.07 -10.00 10.56
N ARG A 140 -21.85 -8.84 11.17
CA ARG A 140 -20.96 -7.80 10.63
C ARG A 140 -19.83 -7.55 11.61
N HIS A 141 -18.59 -7.63 11.12
CA HIS A 141 -17.40 -7.40 11.93
C HIS A 141 -16.44 -6.43 11.24
N TRP A 142 -15.61 -5.80 12.08
CA TRP A 142 -14.60 -4.82 11.69
C TRP A 142 -15.22 -3.68 10.89
N PRO A 143 -15.93 -2.77 11.57
CA PRO A 143 -16.38 -1.53 10.95
C PRO A 143 -15.22 -0.82 10.24
N LEU A 144 -15.53 -0.09 9.17
CA LEU A 144 -14.57 0.65 8.34
C LEU A 144 -15.08 2.08 8.11
N ARG A 145 -15.53 2.76 9.16
CA ARG A 145 -16.23 4.05 9.07
C ARG A 145 -15.30 5.25 9.18
N ASN A 146 -14.11 5.03 9.72
CA ASN A 146 -13.08 6.05 9.94
C ASN A 146 -11.67 5.44 9.89
N ALA A 147 -10.66 6.30 9.95
CA ALA A 147 -9.26 5.89 9.82
C ALA A 147 -8.78 4.95 10.94
N GLU A 148 -9.24 5.12 12.18
CA GLU A 148 -8.82 4.28 13.31
C GLU A 148 -9.38 2.87 13.18
N GLU A 149 -10.63 2.74 12.76
CA GLU A 149 -11.28 1.46 12.50
C GLU A 149 -10.64 0.70 11.34
N VAL A 150 -10.28 1.41 10.26
CA VAL A 150 -9.54 0.82 9.14
C VAL A 150 -8.14 0.36 9.58
N LYS A 151 -7.45 1.16 10.39
CA LYS A 151 -6.16 0.77 10.98
C LYS A 151 -6.31 -0.48 11.83
N PHE A 152 -7.33 -0.54 12.70
CA PHE A 152 -7.63 -1.75 13.48
C PHE A 152 -7.91 -2.95 12.57
N ALA A 153 -8.77 -2.80 11.56
CA ALA A 153 -9.14 -3.87 10.64
C ALA A 153 -7.93 -4.41 9.86
N SER A 154 -7.01 -3.54 9.43
CA SER A 154 -5.78 -3.95 8.72
C SER A 154 -4.85 -4.80 9.60
N ALA A 155 -4.58 -4.35 10.84
CA ALA A 155 -3.77 -5.10 11.80
C ALA A 155 -4.44 -6.44 12.17
N HIS A 156 -5.75 -6.41 12.38
CA HIS A 156 -6.53 -7.60 12.72
C HIS A 156 -6.59 -8.60 11.55
N PHE A 157 -6.72 -8.12 10.31
CA PHE A 157 -6.66 -8.94 9.11
C PHE A 157 -5.33 -9.68 9.03
N LYS A 158 -4.19 -9.00 9.14
CA LYS A 158 -2.86 -9.64 9.08
C LYS A 158 -2.72 -10.79 10.09
N LYS A 159 -3.23 -10.60 11.30
CA LYS A 159 -3.14 -11.59 12.39
C LYS A 159 -4.04 -12.80 12.19
N PHE A 160 -5.24 -12.61 11.62
CA PHE A 160 -6.28 -13.64 11.58
C PHE A 160 -6.67 -14.08 10.16
N ARG A 161 -5.94 -13.64 9.13
CA ARG A 161 -6.23 -13.95 7.72
C ARG A 161 -6.40 -15.44 7.43
N ASP A 162 -5.65 -16.31 8.11
CA ASP A 162 -5.71 -17.76 7.88
C ASP A 162 -7.02 -18.42 8.33
N ASN A 163 -7.84 -17.71 9.10
CA ASN A 163 -9.19 -18.18 9.46
C ASN A 163 -10.17 -18.07 8.29
N PHE A 164 -9.83 -17.34 7.23
CA PHE A 164 -10.70 -17.06 6.09
C PHE A 164 -10.19 -17.78 4.84
N VAL A 165 -11.10 -18.29 4.02
CA VAL A 165 -10.74 -18.78 2.66
C VAL A 165 -10.23 -17.62 1.81
N PHE A 166 -9.48 -17.91 0.74
CA PHE A 166 -8.89 -16.88 -0.10
C PHE A 166 -9.92 -15.87 -0.64
N GLU A 167 -11.10 -16.34 -1.05
CA GLU A 167 -12.17 -15.50 -1.58
C GLU A 167 -12.61 -14.44 -0.56
N ASP A 168 -12.78 -14.83 0.70
CA ASP A 168 -13.09 -13.92 1.79
C ASP A 168 -11.91 -12.98 2.05
N ARG A 169 -10.68 -13.50 2.10
CA ARG A 169 -9.46 -12.67 2.27
C ARG A 169 -9.38 -11.59 1.21
N HIS A 170 -9.68 -11.92 -0.04
CA HIS A 170 -9.68 -11.02 -1.17
C HIS A 170 -10.71 -9.90 -1.02
N VAL A 171 -11.95 -10.23 -0.68
CA VAL A 171 -13.02 -9.24 -0.44
C VAL A 171 -12.67 -8.33 0.73
N ILE A 172 -12.23 -8.91 1.85
CA ILE A 172 -11.88 -8.17 3.06
C ILE A 172 -10.73 -7.20 2.79
N ALA A 173 -9.63 -7.67 2.17
CA ALA A 173 -8.46 -6.86 1.88
C ALA A 173 -8.78 -5.72 0.91
N THR A 174 -9.59 -5.99 -0.13
CA THR A 174 -10.03 -4.97 -1.09
C THR A 174 -10.81 -3.85 -0.40
N LYS A 175 -11.79 -4.20 0.44
CA LYS A 175 -12.55 -3.21 1.22
C LYS A 175 -11.66 -2.38 2.15
N ILE A 176 -10.72 -3.02 2.85
CA ILE A 176 -9.79 -2.32 3.76
C ILE A 176 -8.94 -1.32 2.97
N LEU A 177 -8.39 -1.70 1.81
CA LEU A 177 -7.58 -0.81 0.97
C LEU A 177 -8.39 0.36 0.40
N GLU A 178 -9.61 0.11 -0.09
CA GLU A 178 -10.52 1.16 -0.57
C GLU A 178 -10.85 2.16 0.54
N LYS A 179 -11.20 1.67 1.72
CA LYS A 179 -11.51 2.53 2.89
C LYS A 179 -10.27 3.23 3.45
N ALA A 180 -9.09 2.60 3.37
CA ALA A 180 -7.84 3.25 3.74
C ALA A 180 -7.54 4.44 2.84
N ALA A 181 -7.72 4.28 1.53
CA ALA A 181 -7.60 5.38 0.58
C ALA A 181 -8.65 6.47 0.82
N GLN A 182 -9.89 6.09 1.17
CA GLN A 182 -10.98 7.02 1.47
C GLN A 182 -10.71 7.89 2.71
N TYR A 183 -10.23 7.29 3.80
CA TYR A 183 -10.06 7.98 5.09
C TYR A 183 -8.63 8.42 5.39
N GLY A 184 -7.68 8.18 4.47
CA GLY A 184 -6.25 8.42 4.71
C GLY A 184 -5.73 7.60 5.89
N ALA A 185 -6.22 6.37 6.04
CA ALA A 185 -5.85 5.50 7.16
C ALA A 185 -4.45 4.91 6.99
N ASP A 186 -3.69 4.87 8.08
CA ASP A 186 -2.40 4.20 8.13
C ASP A 186 -2.59 2.67 8.23
N VAL A 187 -2.22 1.95 7.17
CA VAL A 187 -2.26 0.49 7.07
C VAL A 187 -0.86 -0.14 7.00
N SER A 188 0.18 0.61 7.36
CA SER A 188 1.59 0.17 7.25
C SER A 188 1.89 -1.14 8.01
N GLU A 189 1.18 -1.42 9.11
CA GLU A 189 1.34 -2.68 9.85
C GLU A 189 0.98 -3.92 9.01
N ALA A 190 0.09 -3.78 8.03
CA ALA A 190 -0.35 -4.82 7.11
C ALA A 190 0.15 -4.62 5.67
N GLU A 191 1.12 -3.72 5.47
CA GLU A 191 1.71 -3.46 4.16
C GLU A 191 2.27 -4.75 3.53
N GLY A 192 2.06 -4.90 2.23
CA GLY A 192 2.37 -6.10 1.47
C GLY A 192 1.33 -7.21 1.67
N THR A 193 0.78 -7.38 2.86
CA THR A 193 -0.22 -8.44 3.12
C THR A 193 -1.57 -8.13 2.49
N LEU A 194 -2.03 -6.88 2.60
CA LEU A 194 -3.32 -6.47 2.05
C LEU A 194 -3.31 -6.48 0.52
N GLU A 195 -2.26 -5.96 -0.10
CA GLU A 195 -2.12 -5.88 -1.55
C GLU A 195 -2.10 -7.27 -2.19
N LEU A 196 -1.35 -8.21 -1.59
CA LEU A 196 -1.30 -9.59 -2.05
C LEU A 196 -2.67 -10.27 -1.94
N ALA A 197 -3.35 -10.14 -0.79
CA ALA A 197 -4.68 -10.69 -0.61
C ALA A 197 -5.73 -10.04 -1.54
N ALA A 198 -5.64 -8.73 -1.77
CA ALA A 198 -6.49 -8.01 -2.73
C ALA A 198 -6.16 -8.37 -4.20
N GLY A 199 -5.13 -9.18 -4.46
CA GLY A 199 -4.76 -9.60 -5.80
C GLY A 199 -3.99 -8.53 -6.60
N PHE A 200 -3.42 -7.53 -5.91
CA PHE A 200 -2.63 -6.45 -6.51
C PHE A 200 -1.20 -6.89 -6.75
N GLY A 201 -1.02 -7.68 -7.79
CA GLY A 201 0.30 -8.06 -8.26
C GLY A 201 0.28 -9.11 -9.37
N ALA A 202 1.45 -9.66 -9.63
CA ALA A 202 1.63 -10.69 -10.64
C ALA A 202 2.77 -11.64 -10.27
N CYS A 203 2.86 -12.73 -11.03
CA CYS A 203 3.95 -13.69 -10.98
C CYS A 203 4.21 -14.25 -12.38
N ALA A 204 5.39 -14.85 -12.57
CA ALA A 204 5.66 -15.65 -13.76
C ALA A 204 4.83 -16.95 -13.74
N ALA A 205 4.34 -17.39 -14.90
CA ALA A 205 3.55 -18.61 -15.02
C ALA A 205 4.29 -19.85 -14.48
N LYS A 206 5.61 -19.94 -14.70
CA LYS A 206 6.45 -21.02 -14.19
C LYS A 206 6.49 -21.04 -12.65
N VAL A 207 6.50 -19.88 -12.00
CA VAL A 207 6.47 -19.76 -10.54
C VAL A 207 5.13 -20.27 -10.00
N ALA A 208 4.01 -19.89 -10.63
CA ALA A 208 2.68 -20.41 -10.28
C ALA A 208 2.59 -21.95 -10.47
N SER A 209 3.10 -22.46 -11.60
CA SER A 209 3.16 -23.90 -11.88
C SER A 209 4.03 -24.65 -10.86
N GLN A 210 5.20 -24.10 -10.50
CA GLN A 210 6.10 -24.71 -9.53
C GLN A 210 5.49 -24.76 -8.13
N MET A 211 4.85 -23.67 -7.69
CA MET A 211 4.11 -23.62 -6.42
C MET A 211 3.07 -24.74 -6.32
N ILE A 212 2.35 -25.01 -7.41
CA ILE A 212 1.38 -26.10 -7.47
C ILE A 212 2.08 -27.47 -7.41
N LYS A 213 3.13 -27.68 -8.20
CA LYS A 213 3.89 -28.93 -8.22
C LYS A 213 4.48 -29.28 -6.85
N ASP A 214 4.90 -28.28 -6.08
CA ASP A 214 5.42 -28.48 -4.73
C ASP A 214 4.33 -28.98 -3.77
N ARG A 215 3.10 -28.43 -3.86
CA ARG A 215 1.94 -28.94 -3.11
C ARG A 215 1.53 -30.35 -3.50
N VAL A 216 1.57 -30.67 -4.79
CA VAL A 216 1.34 -32.03 -5.30
C VAL A 216 2.34 -33.00 -4.65
N ARG A 217 3.64 -32.68 -4.64
CA ARG A 217 4.68 -33.53 -4.03
C ARG A 217 4.44 -33.78 -2.54
N LEU A 218 3.98 -32.77 -1.80
CA LEU A 218 3.69 -32.87 -0.37
C LEU A 218 2.50 -33.79 -0.06
N THR A 219 1.54 -33.91 -0.97
CA THR A 219 0.23 -34.53 -0.69
C THR A 219 -0.04 -35.81 -1.48
N GLN A 220 0.69 -36.09 -2.56
CA GLN A 220 0.40 -37.17 -3.51
C GLN A 220 0.25 -38.56 -2.87
N ARG A 221 0.95 -38.82 -1.76
CA ARG A 221 0.86 -40.11 -1.03
C ARG A 221 -0.43 -40.29 -0.24
N GLN A 222 -0.99 -39.19 0.28
CA GLN A 222 -2.17 -39.23 1.17
C GLN A 222 -3.46 -38.79 0.44
N HIS A 223 -3.33 -37.95 -0.58
CA HIS A 223 -4.44 -37.33 -1.31
C HIS A 223 -4.25 -37.51 -2.82
N THR A 224 -4.10 -38.76 -3.29
CA THR A 224 -3.69 -39.06 -4.68
C THR A 224 -4.61 -38.48 -5.74
N GLU A 225 -5.94 -38.56 -5.57
CA GLU A 225 -6.90 -38.01 -6.54
C GLU A 225 -6.82 -36.49 -6.63
N LEU A 226 -6.90 -35.80 -5.48
CA LEU A 226 -6.79 -34.34 -5.41
C LEU A 226 -5.45 -33.84 -5.97
N ALA A 227 -4.35 -34.51 -5.61
CA ALA A 227 -3.03 -34.19 -6.13
C ALA A 227 -2.93 -34.40 -7.65
N GLY A 228 -3.64 -35.40 -8.19
CA GLY A 228 -3.78 -35.63 -9.62
C GLY A 228 -4.49 -34.48 -10.35
N GLU A 229 -5.62 -34.00 -9.82
CA GLU A 229 -6.32 -32.84 -10.38
C GLU A 229 -5.48 -31.56 -10.31
N LEU A 230 -4.80 -31.33 -9.18
CA LEU A 230 -3.92 -30.17 -9.03
C LEU A 230 -2.70 -30.25 -9.97
N SER A 231 -2.18 -31.45 -10.25
CA SER A 231 -1.12 -31.66 -11.25
C SER A 231 -1.56 -31.28 -12.66
N LYS A 232 -2.81 -31.62 -13.06
CA LYS A 232 -3.36 -31.19 -14.36
C LYS A 232 -3.44 -29.67 -14.48
N LEU A 233 -3.73 -28.98 -13.38
CA LEU A 233 -3.75 -27.51 -13.34
C LEU A 233 -2.35 -26.93 -13.60
N ALA A 234 -1.29 -27.48 -12.99
CA ALA A 234 0.08 -27.06 -13.29
C ALA A 234 0.46 -27.30 -14.76
N GLU A 235 0.09 -28.46 -15.33
CA GLU A 235 0.32 -28.73 -16.75
C GLU A 235 -0.44 -27.75 -17.65
N ALA A 236 -1.66 -27.36 -17.28
CA ALA A 236 -2.44 -26.39 -18.04
C ALA A 236 -1.79 -24.99 -18.04
N ILE A 237 -1.18 -24.58 -16.92
CA ILE A 237 -0.39 -23.36 -16.80
C ILE A 237 0.84 -23.43 -17.70
N ASP A 238 1.59 -24.54 -17.65
CA ASP A 238 2.79 -24.73 -18.48
C ASP A 238 2.46 -24.68 -19.98
N ARG A 239 1.31 -25.22 -20.39
CA ARG A 239 0.86 -25.19 -21.80
C ARG A 239 0.33 -23.83 -22.24
N ASN A 240 -0.15 -23.00 -21.32
CA ASN A 240 -0.79 -21.71 -21.63
C ASN A 240 -0.32 -20.59 -20.67
N PRO A 241 0.97 -20.22 -20.70
CA PRO A 241 1.55 -19.29 -19.73
C PRO A 241 0.90 -17.90 -19.77
N GLU A 242 0.48 -17.41 -20.95
CA GLU A 242 -0.16 -16.09 -21.08
C GLU A 242 -1.50 -16.02 -20.36
N ARG A 243 -2.30 -17.10 -20.41
CA ARG A 243 -3.60 -17.13 -19.73
C ARG A 243 -3.43 -17.08 -18.21
N ALA A 244 -2.43 -17.79 -17.68
CA ALA A 244 -2.09 -17.79 -16.26
C ALA A 244 -1.63 -16.40 -15.75
N ARG A 245 -1.20 -15.50 -16.66
CA ARG A 245 -0.83 -14.12 -16.34
C ARG A 245 -2.00 -13.14 -16.29
N THR A 246 -3.24 -13.57 -16.53
CA THR A 246 -4.41 -12.70 -16.34
C THR A 246 -4.79 -12.59 -14.86
N VAL A 247 -5.25 -11.41 -14.42
CA VAL A 247 -5.68 -11.17 -13.02
C VAL A 247 -6.79 -12.13 -12.63
N GLU A 248 -7.81 -12.27 -13.48
CA GLU A 248 -8.93 -13.19 -13.25
C GLU A 248 -8.47 -14.65 -13.05
N THR A 249 -7.55 -15.13 -13.90
CA THR A 249 -7.02 -16.49 -13.76
C THR A 249 -6.21 -16.63 -12.47
N ARG A 250 -5.40 -15.65 -12.09
CA ARG A 250 -4.66 -15.70 -10.82
C ARG A 250 -5.57 -15.74 -9.59
N LEU A 251 -6.65 -14.96 -9.56
CA LEU A 251 -7.63 -15.00 -8.47
C LEU A 251 -8.29 -16.39 -8.37
N LYS A 252 -8.66 -16.99 -9.52
CA LYS A 252 -9.19 -18.37 -9.55
C LYS A 252 -8.16 -19.41 -9.13
N LEU A 253 -6.89 -19.25 -9.52
CA LEU A 253 -5.80 -20.11 -9.07
C LEU A 253 -5.59 -20.01 -7.57
N ALA A 254 -5.63 -18.80 -7.01
CA ALA A 254 -5.45 -18.59 -5.58
C ALA A 254 -6.57 -19.26 -4.77
N SER A 255 -7.82 -19.07 -5.20
CA SER A 255 -9.00 -19.78 -4.67
C SER A 255 -8.84 -21.31 -4.74
N ALA A 256 -8.53 -21.84 -5.93
CA ALA A 256 -8.40 -23.29 -6.13
C ALA A 256 -7.29 -23.91 -5.26
N VAL A 257 -6.16 -23.21 -5.13
CA VAL A 257 -5.01 -23.67 -4.34
C VAL A 257 -5.29 -23.54 -2.84
N ASP A 258 -5.94 -22.47 -2.37
CA ASP A 258 -6.33 -22.34 -0.95
C ASP A 258 -7.34 -23.44 -0.55
N ASN A 259 -8.34 -23.70 -1.39
CA ASN A 259 -9.30 -24.77 -1.17
C ASN A 259 -8.64 -26.16 -1.14
N PHE A 260 -7.66 -26.39 -2.00
CA PHE A 260 -6.83 -27.59 -1.96
C PHE A 260 -6.06 -27.68 -0.63
N ASP A 261 -5.33 -26.63 -0.26
CA ASP A 261 -4.52 -26.58 0.95
C ASP A 261 -5.35 -26.76 2.23
N ARG A 262 -6.60 -26.30 2.23
CA ARG A 262 -7.57 -26.53 3.31
C ARG A 262 -8.03 -27.98 3.37
N SER A 263 -8.40 -28.54 2.21
CA SER A 263 -8.87 -29.93 2.09
C SER A 263 -7.80 -30.96 2.46
N THR A 264 -6.52 -30.64 2.25
CA THR A 264 -5.37 -31.51 2.58
C THR A 264 -4.65 -31.10 3.86
N ASN A 265 -5.19 -30.12 4.62
CA ASN A 265 -4.58 -29.54 5.82
C ASN A 265 -3.18 -28.89 5.64
N LEU A 266 -2.74 -28.62 4.40
CA LEU A 266 -1.50 -27.89 4.14
C LEU A 266 -1.53 -26.44 4.63
N HIS A 267 -2.70 -25.80 4.73
CA HIS A 267 -2.83 -24.43 5.26
C HIS A 267 -2.23 -24.26 6.67
N ARG A 268 -2.12 -25.34 7.46
CA ARG A 268 -1.48 -25.32 8.78
C ARG A 268 0.04 -25.15 8.72
N LEU A 269 0.63 -25.32 7.54
CA LEU A 269 2.06 -25.15 7.27
C LEU A 269 2.40 -23.76 6.71
N TYR A 270 1.42 -22.85 6.66
CA TYR A 270 1.70 -21.45 6.32
C TYR A 270 2.63 -20.79 7.34
N ASP A 271 3.33 -19.75 6.91
CA ASP A 271 4.35 -19.01 7.68
C ASP A 271 5.44 -19.90 8.29
N ALA A 272 5.30 -20.25 9.57
CA ALA A 272 6.29 -21.00 10.34
C ALA A 272 6.57 -22.40 9.77
N GLY A 273 5.63 -22.96 9.01
CA GLY A 273 5.81 -24.23 8.30
C GLY A 273 6.53 -24.11 6.95
N GLY A 274 6.86 -22.89 6.50
CA GLY A 274 7.63 -22.63 5.29
C GLY A 274 6.85 -22.78 3.97
N LEU A 275 5.55 -23.08 4.02
CA LEU A 275 4.70 -23.10 2.82
C LEU A 275 4.11 -21.70 2.59
N PRO A 276 4.45 -21.00 1.50
CA PRO A 276 3.85 -19.69 1.23
C PRO A 276 2.38 -19.83 0.87
N ARG A 277 1.57 -18.83 1.21
CA ARG A 277 0.16 -18.76 0.78
C ARG A 277 0.07 -18.61 -0.74
N PRO A 278 -1.02 -19.08 -1.37
CA PRO A 278 -1.17 -18.92 -2.81
C PRO A 278 -1.08 -17.45 -3.26
N GLU A 279 -1.69 -16.51 -2.54
CA GLU A 279 -1.64 -15.10 -2.87
C GLU A 279 -0.23 -14.48 -2.73
N GLU A 280 0.57 -14.97 -1.79
CA GLU A 280 1.94 -14.49 -1.57
C GLU A 280 2.87 -14.87 -2.73
N VAL A 281 2.54 -15.93 -3.46
CA VAL A 281 3.26 -16.34 -4.66
C VAL A 281 2.66 -15.71 -5.91
N LEU A 282 1.33 -15.79 -6.06
CA LEU A 282 0.64 -15.40 -7.29
C LEU A 282 0.67 -13.89 -7.53
N PHE A 283 0.76 -13.10 -6.46
CA PHE A 283 0.76 -11.65 -6.51
C PHE A 283 2.08 -11.02 -6.01
N ALA A 284 3.14 -11.83 -5.83
CA ALA A 284 4.42 -11.42 -5.24
C ALA A 284 5.03 -10.14 -5.85
N ILE A 285 4.86 -9.93 -7.16
CA ILE A 285 5.37 -8.75 -7.85
C ILE A 285 4.26 -7.69 -7.89
N THR A 286 4.28 -6.81 -6.91
CA THR A 286 3.40 -5.64 -6.81
C THR A 286 3.92 -4.46 -7.63
N GLU A 287 3.12 -3.40 -7.81
CA GLU A 287 3.54 -2.13 -8.42
C GLU A 287 4.77 -1.55 -7.71
N LYS A 288 4.76 -1.54 -6.38
CA LYS A 288 5.90 -1.07 -5.56
C LYS A 288 7.16 -1.88 -5.84
N VAL A 289 7.06 -3.22 -5.83
CA VAL A 289 8.20 -4.11 -6.14
C VAL A 289 8.72 -3.86 -7.55
N ALA A 290 7.83 -3.67 -8.52
CA ALA A 290 8.22 -3.35 -9.89
C ALA A 290 8.91 -1.98 -10.00
N ARG A 291 8.42 -0.95 -9.32
CA ARG A 291 9.02 0.39 -9.28
C ARG A 291 10.39 0.37 -8.60
N ASP A 292 10.52 -0.33 -7.48
CA ASP A 292 11.79 -0.49 -6.77
C ASP A 292 12.79 -1.21 -7.67
N PHE A 293 12.37 -2.29 -8.33
CA PHE A 293 13.20 -2.99 -9.31
C PHE A 293 13.69 -2.07 -10.43
N MET A 294 12.80 -1.27 -11.04
CA MET A 294 13.18 -0.34 -12.11
C MET A 294 14.09 0.80 -11.64
N THR A 295 14.04 1.15 -10.35
CA THR A 295 14.85 2.21 -9.75
C THR A 295 16.24 1.70 -9.33
N GLN A 296 16.33 0.43 -8.97
CA GLN A 296 17.55 -0.19 -8.45
C GLN A 296 18.35 -0.95 -9.52
N ASN A 297 17.79 -1.13 -10.71
CA ASN A 297 18.41 -1.90 -11.78
C ASN A 297 18.49 -1.09 -13.07
N VAL A 298 19.44 -1.45 -13.92
CA VAL A 298 19.67 -0.83 -15.22
C VAL A 298 19.81 -1.90 -16.30
N GLU A 299 19.17 -1.69 -17.44
CA GLU A 299 19.26 -2.57 -18.60
C GLU A 299 20.30 -2.04 -19.58
N THR A 300 21.20 -2.91 -20.05
CA THR A 300 22.16 -2.62 -21.12
C THR A 300 21.54 -2.84 -22.50
N THR A 301 22.16 -2.30 -23.56
CA THR A 301 21.68 -2.55 -24.94
C THR A 301 21.89 -3.99 -25.43
N THR A 302 22.61 -4.82 -24.68
CA THR A 302 22.67 -6.28 -24.88
C THR A 302 21.49 -7.01 -24.26
N GLY A 303 20.64 -6.30 -23.48
CA GLY A 303 19.46 -6.84 -22.81
C GLY A 303 19.76 -7.51 -21.46
N ASN A 304 20.95 -7.33 -20.90
CA ASN A 304 21.27 -7.75 -19.54
C ASN A 304 20.83 -6.67 -18.55
N VAL A 305 20.39 -7.11 -17.38
CA VAL A 305 19.95 -6.21 -16.30
C VAL A 305 20.90 -6.38 -15.12
N TYR A 306 21.45 -5.26 -14.64
CA TYR A 306 22.36 -5.23 -13.50
C TYR A 306 21.77 -4.40 -12.37
N ALA A 307 22.00 -4.86 -11.14
CA ALA A 307 21.76 -4.02 -9.98
C ALA A 307 22.75 -2.85 -10.00
N LEU A 308 22.25 -1.64 -9.78
CA LEU A 308 23.09 -0.44 -9.69
C LEU A 308 24.11 -0.56 -8.56
N GLU A 309 23.73 -1.21 -7.46
CA GLU A 309 24.63 -1.46 -6.33
C GLU A 309 25.85 -2.31 -6.72
N ASP A 310 25.70 -3.25 -7.65
CA ASP A 310 26.82 -4.09 -8.08
C ASP A 310 27.73 -3.33 -9.05
N LEU A 311 27.16 -2.46 -9.88
CA LEU A 311 27.92 -1.54 -10.73
C LEU A 311 28.70 -0.50 -9.89
N GLU A 312 28.12 -0.02 -8.79
CA GLU A 312 28.77 0.91 -7.86
C GLU A 312 30.02 0.32 -7.20
N LYS A 313 30.08 -1.02 -7.05
CA LYS A 313 31.21 -1.74 -6.44
C LYS A 313 32.41 -1.92 -7.39
N LEU A 314 32.25 -1.60 -8.68
CA LEU A 314 33.36 -1.71 -9.64
C LEU A 314 34.46 -0.68 -9.32
N ALA A 315 35.71 -1.11 -9.39
CA ALA A 315 36.83 -0.18 -9.30
C ALA A 315 36.87 0.70 -10.56
N VAL A 316 37.14 2.00 -10.39
CA VAL A 316 37.22 2.95 -11.51
C VAL A 316 38.29 2.53 -12.50
N GLU A 317 39.39 1.97 -12.00
CA GLU A 317 40.52 1.47 -12.79
C GLU A 317 40.13 0.30 -13.68
N ASP A 318 39.33 -0.64 -13.18
CA ASP A 318 38.82 -1.76 -13.98
C ASP A 318 37.91 -1.25 -15.10
N VAL A 319 37.02 -0.30 -14.77
CA VAL A 319 36.11 0.31 -15.74
C VAL A 319 36.91 1.07 -16.82
N ARG A 320 37.96 1.79 -16.41
CA ARG A 320 38.85 2.51 -17.32
C ARG A 320 39.62 1.57 -18.25
N GLU A 321 40.16 0.47 -17.71
CA GLU A 321 40.88 -0.54 -18.50
C GLU A 321 39.97 -1.19 -19.56
N TRP A 322 38.71 -1.48 -19.20
CA TRP A 322 37.80 -2.23 -20.07
C TRP A 322 36.97 -1.36 -21.01
N LEU A 323 36.54 -0.18 -20.56
CA LEU A 323 35.56 0.66 -21.25
C LEU A 323 36.13 2.04 -21.65
N GLY A 324 37.37 2.33 -21.26
CA GLY A 324 38.08 3.57 -21.60
C GLY A 324 37.90 4.70 -20.59
N ASP A 325 38.82 5.66 -20.65
CA ASP A 325 38.85 6.86 -19.78
C ASP A 325 37.56 7.66 -19.85
N ASP A 326 37.08 7.95 -21.07
CA ASP A 326 35.89 8.78 -21.29
C ASP A 326 34.65 8.22 -20.57
N PHE A 327 34.45 6.90 -20.62
CA PHE A 327 33.33 6.26 -19.93
C PHE A 327 33.54 6.29 -18.41
N ALA A 328 34.71 5.88 -17.92
CA ALA A 328 35.01 5.83 -16.50
C ALA A 328 34.88 7.21 -15.83
N ASP A 329 35.34 8.27 -16.49
CA ASP A 329 35.21 9.65 -16.00
C ASP A 329 33.75 10.13 -16.04
N ALA A 330 32.99 9.71 -17.06
CA ALA A 330 31.58 10.05 -17.17
C ALA A 330 30.71 9.37 -16.11
N VAL A 331 31.03 8.15 -15.67
CA VAL A 331 30.23 7.43 -14.66
C VAL A 331 30.78 7.51 -13.24
N SER A 332 31.97 8.07 -13.03
CA SER A 332 32.56 8.23 -11.69
C SER A 332 32.22 9.58 -11.06
N ALA A 333 32.28 9.64 -9.73
CA ALA A 333 32.26 10.88 -8.95
C ALA A 333 33.68 11.23 -8.52
N GLY A 334 34.26 12.21 -9.22
CA GLY A 334 35.62 12.68 -8.96
C GLY A 334 36.72 11.65 -9.27
N GLY A 335 36.43 10.61 -10.08
CA GLY A 335 37.39 9.58 -10.46
C GLY A 335 37.76 8.59 -9.35
N VAL A 336 37.07 8.62 -8.21
CA VAL A 336 37.41 7.77 -7.03
C VAL A 336 36.41 6.64 -6.83
N TYR A 337 35.12 6.90 -7.05
CA TYR A 337 34.06 5.91 -6.90
C TYR A 337 33.07 6.03 -8.06
N MET A 338 32.41 4.93 -8.39
CA MET A 338 31.32 4.91 -9.34
C MET A 338 30.12 5.69 -8.78
N ASP A 339 29.51 6.55 -9.61
CA ASP A 339 28.32 7.31 -9.25
C ASP A 339 27.07 6.59 -9.74
N ARG A 340 26.21 6.21 -8.80
CA ARG A 340 24.94 5.52 -9.07
C ARG A 340 24.06 6.23 -10.11
N SER A 341 23.90 7.54 -9.95
CA SER A 341 22.97 8.33 -10.77
C SER A 341 23.49 8.43 -12.20
N LYS A 342 24.80 8.59 -12.35
CA LYS A 342 25.45 8.60 -13.66
C LYS A 342 25.44 7.23 -14.32
N LEU A 343 25.69 6.15 -13.57
CA LEU A 343 25.55 4.78 -14.07
C LEU A 343 24.14 4.52 -14.60
N ALA A 344 23.11 4.86 -13.83
CA ALA A 344 21.71 4.69 -14.24
C ALA A 344 21.37 5.47 -15.53
N ALA A 345 21.98 6.64 -15.72
CA ALA A 345 21.74 7.47 -16.90
C ALA A 345 22.52 7.01 -18.15
N ILE A 346 23.76 6.56 -17.99
CA ILE A 346 24.69 6.31 -19.11
C ILE A 346 24.65 4.86 -19.57
N VAL A 347 24.55 3.88 -18.66
CA VAL A 347 24.61 2.44 -19.01
C VAL A 347 23.54 2.03 -20.05
N PRO A 348 22.29 2.51 -20.01
CA PRO A 348 21.29 2.20 -21.04
C PRO A 348 21.61 2.74 -22.43
N THR A 349 22.52 3.73 -22.51
CA THR A 349 22.88 4.42 -23.76
C THR A 349 24.12 3.84 -24.42
N LEU A 350 24.80 2.89 -23.77
CA LEU A 350 25.97 2.22 -24.32
C LEU A 350 25.64 1.56 -25.65
N ASP A 351 26.51 1.72 -26.65
CA ASP A 351 26.39 0.91 -27.84
C ASP A 351 26.57 -0.58 -27.51
N ARG A 352 26.14 -1.44 -28.44
CA ARG A 352 26.14 -2.89 -28.22
C ARG A 352 27.54 -3.46 -27.96
N GLY A 353 28.60 -2.85 -28.49
CA GLY A 353 29.97 -3.26 -28.28
C GLY A 353 30.45 -2.93 -26.86
N MET A 354 30.24 -1.69 -26.40
CA MET A 354 30.55 -1.27 -25.04
C MET A 354 29.72 -2.03 -23.99
N ALA A 355 28.43 -2.22 -24.24
CA ALA A 355 27.57 -3.02 -23.37
C ALA A 355 28.07 -4.47 -23.26
N ALA A 356 28.51 -5.09 -24.36
CA ALA A 356 29.09 -6.43 -24.31
C ALA A 356 30.42 -6.50 -23.56
N MET A 357 31.22 -5.41 -23.56
CA MET A 357 32.44 -5.32 -22.75
C MET A 357 32.10 -5.18 -21.27
N LEU A 358 31.12 -4.34 -20.91
CA LEU A 358 30.60 -4.24 -19.55
C LEU A 358 30.06 -5.59 -19.05
N ASP A 359 29.35 -6.34 -19.90
CA ASP A 359 28.82 -7.65 -19.56
C ASP A 359 29.93 -8.64 -19.16
N ARG A 360 31.06 -8.60 -19.88
CA ARG A 360 32.24 -9.44 -19.60
C ARG A 360 32.92 -9.01 -18.30
N LEU A 361 33.11 -7.70 -18.11
CA LEU A 361 33.66 -7.15 -16.87
C LEU A 361 32.83 -7.60 -15.65
N MET A 362 31.51 -7.45 -15.72
CA MET A 362 30.60 -7.88 -14.66
C MET A 362 30.70 -9.38 -14.39
N SER A 363 30.78 -10.20 -15.44
CA SER A 363 30.99 -11.64 -15.31
C SER A 363 32.32 -11.99 -14.65
N GLU A 364 33.39 -11.26 -14.93
CA GLU A 364 34.72 -11.51 -14.34
C GLU A 364 34.76 -11.13 -12.85
N LYS A 365 34.08 -10.05 -12.47
CA LYS A 365 33.97 -9.60 -11.08
C LYS A 365 32.91 -10.35 -10.28
N SER A 366 32.38 -11.46 -10.81
CA SER A 366 31.33 -12.30 -10.20
C SER A 366 30.03 -11.54 -9.88
N ALA A 367 29.80 -10.40 -10.51
CA ALA A 367 28.54 -9.67 -10.47
C ALA A 367 27.66 -10.15 -11.63
N GLY A 368 26.82 -11.15 -11.36
CA GLY A 368 25.93 -11.72 -12.38
C GLY A 368 24.81 -10.75 -12.78
N ALA A 369 24.39 -10.79 -14.03
CA ALA A 369 23.15 -10.11 -14.43
C ALA A 369 21.96 -10.67 -13.63
N VAL A 370 21.16 -9.78 -13.04
CA VAL A 370 19.96 -10.11 -12.26
C VAL A 370 18.91 -10.76 -13.16
N VAL A 371 18.81 -10.29 -14.41
CA VAL A 371 17.93 -10.84 -15.44
C VAL A 371 18.61 -10.77 -16.79
N LYS A 372 18.53 -11.84 -17.57
CA LYS A 372 18.70 -11.77 -19.03
C LYS A 372 17.31 -11.57 -19.62
N SER A 373 17.06 -10.45 -20.28
CA SER A 373 15.74 -10.11 -20.87
C SER A 373 15.13 -11.23 -21.72
N ALA A 374 15.96 -12.08 -22.32
CA ALA A 374 15.56 -13.22 -23.15
C ALA A 374 15.25 -14.53 -22.40
N SER A 375 15.59 -14.68 -21.11
CA SER A 375 15.43 -15.96 -20.37
C SER A 375 14.81 -15.80 -18.98
N ALA A 376 13.88 -14.86 -18.80
CA ALA A 376 13.16 -14.62 -17.55
C ALA A 376 12.07 -15.69 -17.30
N ASP A 377 12.47 -16.95 -17.22
CA ASP A 377 11.55 -18.05 -16.97
C ASP A 377 10.95 -18.00 -15.54
N SER A 378 11.66 -17.41 -14.59
CA SER A 378 11.26 -17.29 -13.18
C SER A 378 10.81 -15.88 -12.77
N LEU A 379 10.93 -14.90 -13.65
CA LEU A 379 10.58 -13.50 -13.39
C LEU A 379 9.59 -13.00 -14.46
N LEU A 380 8.91 -11.89 -14.19
CA LEU A 380 8.15 -11.22 -15.25
C LEU A 380 9.11 -10.66 -16.30
N SER A 381 8.64 -10.54 -17.54
CA SER A 381 9.39 -9.81 -18.56
C SER A 381 9.61 -8.36 -18.12
N LEU A 382 10.72 -7.76 -18.55
CA LEU A 382 11.01 -6.35 -18.26
C LEU A 382 9.91 -5.41 -18.74
N GLU A 383 9.32 -5.69 -19.89
CA GLU A 383 8.17 -4.94 -20.40
C GLU A 383 7.00 -4.97 -19.41
N ARG A 384 6.69 -6.15 -18.85
CA ARG A 384 5.61 -6.28 -17.88
C ARG A 384 5.93 -5.62 -16.55
N LEU A 385 7.18 -5.66 -16.09
CA LEU A 385 7.62 -4.91 -14.91
C LEU A 385 7.46 -3.40 -15.14
N ARG A 386 7.77 -2.89 -16.33
CA ARG A 386 7.54 -1.48 -16.69
C ARG A 386 6.07 -1.12 -16.72
N GLU A 387 5.21 -1.99 -17.25
CA GLU A 387 3.76 -1.77 -17.22
C GLU A 387 3.24 -1.68 -15.78
N LEU A 388 3.66 -2.62 -14.92
CA LEU A 388 3.27 -2.64 -13.50
C LEU A 388 3.82 -1.45 -12.71
N ALA A 389 4.98 -0.91 -13.05
CA ALA A 389 5.54 0.25 -12.36
C ALA A 389 4.83 1.58 -12.72
N ARG A 390 4.02 1.58 -13.80
CA ARG A 390 3.31 2.75 -14.34
C ARG A 390 1.82 2.79 -14.01
N SER A 391 1.20 1.64 -13.76
CA SER A 391 -0.15 1.56 -13.19
C SER A 391 -0.15 2.16 -11.80
#